data_AF-A0A259N112-F1
#
_entry.id   AF-A0A259N112-F1
#
_cell.length_a   1.000
_cell.length_b   1.000
_cell.length_c   1.000
_cell.angle_alpha   90.00
_cell.angle_beta   90.00
_cell.angle_gamma   90.00
#
_symmetry.space_group_name_H-M   'P 1'
#
loop_
_entity.id
_entity.type
_entity.pdbx_description
1 polymer ?
#
loop_
_entity_poly.entity_id
_entity_poly.type
_entity_poly.pdbx_seq_one_letter_code
_entity_poly.pdbx_strand_id
1 'polypeptide(L)' 'MIRGWVYVIINPAMPALVKIGYSTKAPEFRAKELNNTGNPHPYSVAYDALLTNPKKH' A
#
# COMPACT_ATOMS: atom_id res chain seq x y z
N MET A 1 6.10 18.81 -11.24
CA MET A 1 5.24 18.29 -10.14
C MET A 1 5.17 16.77 -10.26
N ILE A 2 5.49 16.02 -9.21
CA ILE A 2 5.46 14.55 -9.23
C ILE A 2 4.10 14.11 -8.68
N ARG A 3 3.38 13.25 -9.42
CA ARG A 3 2.18 12.57 -8.94
C ARG A 3 2.56 11.25 -8.30
N GLY A 4 1.86 10.87 -7.24
CA GLY A 4 2.03 9.57 -6.61
C GLY A 4 0.89 9.27 -5.65
N TRP A 5 0.96 8.10 -5.04
CA TRP A 5 -0.10 7.52 -4.24
C TRP A 5 0.27 7.53 -2.77
N VAL A 6 -0.69 7.84 -1.91
CA VAL A 6 -0.69 7.42 -0.50
C VAL A 6 -1.66 6.26 -0.39
N TYR A 7 -1.30 5.24 0.40
CA TYR A 7 -2.09 4.01 0.49
C TYR A 7 -2.13 3.43 1.90
N VAL A 8 -3.16 2.62 2.13
CA VAL A 8 -3.31 1.70 3.27
C VAL A 8 -3.43 0.29 2.72
N ILE A 9 -2.53 -0.59 3.13
CA ILE A 9 -2.49 -2.00 2.72
C ILE A 9 -2.73 -2.88 3.96
N ILE A 10 -3.58 -3.89 3.81
CA ILE A 10 -3.98 -4.80 4.89
C ILE A 10 -3.77 -6.25 4.49
N ASN A 11 -3.76 -7.15 5.48
CA ASN A 11 -3.78 -8.58 5.27
C ASN A 11 -4.83 -9.20 6.21
N PRO A 12 -5.82 -9.96 5.71
CA PRO A 12 -6.87 -10.56 6.54
C PRO A 12 -6.34 -11.46 7.67
N ALA A 13 -5.16 -12.05 7.50
CA ALA A 13 -4.51 -12.86 8.54
C ALA A 13 -3.94 -12.03 9.71
N MET A 14 -3.82 -10.71 9.51
CA MET A 14 -3.27 -9.76 10.47
C MET A 14 -4.22 -8.56 10.62
N PRO A 15 -5.44 -8.76 11.15
CA PRO A 15 -6.52 -7.76 11.12
C PRO A 15 -6.21 -6.49 11.92
N ALA A 16 -5.30 -6.56 12.90
CA ALA A 16 -4.87 -5.41 13.69
C ALA A 16 -3.63 -4.69 13.11
N LEU A 17 -3.10 -5.15 11.97
CA LEU A 17 -1.91 -4.59 11.35
C LEU A 17 -2.24 -3.93 10.02
N VAL A 18 -1.88 -2.64 9.92
CA VAL A 18 -2.03 -1.86 8.69
C VAL A 18 -0.67 -1.33 8.24
N LYS A 19 -0.44 -1.37 6.92
CA LYS A 19 0.73 -0.74 6.32
C LYS A 19 0.32 0.54 5.62
N ILE A 20 0.80 1.66 6.13
CA ILE A 20 0.60 2.99 5.54
C ILE A 20 1.89 3.40 4.83
N GLY A 21 1.79 3.96 3.64
CA GLY A 21 2.94 4.44 2.90
C GLY A 21 2.56 5.23 1.66
N TYR A 22 3.58 5.59 0.88
CA TYR A 22 3.41 6.23 -0.41
C TYR A 22 4.28 5.57 -1.48
N SER A 23 3.95 5.79 -2.75
CA SER A 23 4.72 5.32 -3.90
C SER A 23 4.42 6.17 -5.12
N THR A 24 5.34 6.25 -6.08
CA THR A 24 5.06 6.80 -7.41
C THR A 24 4.40 5.78 -8.35
N LYS A 25 4.41 4.50 -7.97
CA LYS A 25 3.70 3.40 -8.65
C LYS A 25 2.34 3.16 -8.01
N ALA A 26 1.45 2.48 -8.73
CA ALA A 26 0.14 2.09 -8.19
C ALA A 26 0.29 1.23 -6.92
N PRO A 27 -0.54 1.44 -5.88
CA PRO A 27 -0.47 0.72 -4.60
C PRO A 27 -0.59 -0.80 -4.73
N GLU A 28 -1.26 -1.28 -5.78
CA GLU A 28 -1.45 -2.70 -6.08
C GLU A 28 -0.10 -3.41 -6.32
N PHE A 29 0.86 -2.74 -6.97
CA PHE A 29 2.21 -3.28 -7.13
C PHE A 29 2.90 -3.42 -5.77
N ARG A 30 2.72 -2.46 -4.87
CA ARG A 30 3.27 -2.53 -3.52
C ARG A 30 2.63 -3.66 -2.71
N ALA A 31 1.32 -3.86 -2.82
CA ALA A 31 0.63 -4.97 -2.17
C ALA A 31 1.18 -6.33 -2.65
N LYS A 32 1.42 -6.47 -3.96
CA LYS A 32 2.05 -7.68 -4.53
C LYS A 32 3.48 -7.89 -4.04
N GLU A 33 4.30 -6.84 -3.96
CA GLU A 33 5.68 -6.92 -3.44
C GLU A 33 5.75 -7.36 -1.97
N LEU A 34 4.70 -7.14 -1.18
CA LEU A 34 4.64 -7.56 0.22
C LEU A 34 4.25 -9.03 0.39
N ASN A 35 3.72 -9.66 -0.66
CA ASN A 35 3.38 -11.06 -0.62
C ASN A 35 4.66 -11.92 -0.66
N ASN A 36 4.75 -12.86 0.28
CA ASN A 36 5.78 -13.86 0.34
C ASN A 36 5.17 -15.19 0.83
N THR A 37 5.95 -16.27 0.79
CA THR A 37 5.50 -17.61 1.18
C THR A 37 5.17 -17.76 2.66
N GLY A 38 5.53 -16.79 3.50
CA GLY A 38 5.23 -16.78 4.94
C GLY A 38 3.87 -16.17 5.28
N ASN A 39 3.17 -15.56 4.32
CA ASN A 39 1.88 -14.92 4.56
C ASN A 39 0.74 -15.87 4.16
N PRO A 40 -0.18 -16.21 5.08
CA PRO A 40 -1.27 -17.15 4.79
C PRO A 40 -2.37 -16.55 3.90
N HIS A 41 -2.44 -15.22 3.79
CA HIS A 41 -3.31 -14.50 2.86
C HIS A 41 -2.51 -13.43 2.12
N PRO A 42 -2.93 -13.01 0.91
CA PRO A 42 -2.31 -11.91 0.21
C PRO A 42 -2.63 -10.57 0.87
N TYR A 43 -1.72 -9.61 0.75
CA TYR A 43 -1.98 -8.21 1.04
C TYR A 43 -2.89 -7.59 -0.03
N SER A 44 -3.80 -6.72 0.41
CA SER A 44 -4.70 -5.95 -0.46
C SER A 44 -4.72 -4.47 -0.09
N VAL A 45 -5.04 -3.61 -1.07
CA VAL A 45 -5.17 -2.17 -0.87
C VAL A 45 -6.56 -1.89 -0.30
N ALA A 46 -6.62 -1.36 0.92
CA ALA A 46 -7.87 -0.97 1.57
C ALA A 46 -8.27 0.48 1.24
N TYR A 47 -7.27 1.33 0.96
CA TYR A 47 -7.46 2.73 0.59
C TYR A 47 -6.28 3.21 -0.23
N ASP A 48 -6.56 4.06 -1.21
CA ASP A 48 -5.56 4.80 -1.97
C ASP A 48 -6.04 6.20 -2.38
N ALA A 49 -5.08 7.12 -2.47
CA ALA A 49 -5.32 8.49 -2.91
C ALA A 49 -4.18 8.95 -3.83
N LEU A 50 -4.54 9.42 -5.02
CA LEU A 50 -3.61 10.02 -5.96
C LEU A 50 -3.42 11.50 -5.63
N LEU A 51 -2.18 11.87 -5.31
CA LEU A 51 -1.82 13.20 -4.85
C LEU A 51 -0.74 13.81 -5.72
N THR A 52 -0.78 15.14 -5.83
CA THR A 52 0.33 15.91 -6.37
C THR A 52 1.31 16.14 -5.22
N ASN A 53 2.49 15.54 -5.31
CA ASN A 53 3.58 15.63 -4.35
C ASN A 53 3.33 14.93 -2.99
N PRO A 54 3.13 13.60 -2.96
CA PRO A 54 2.71 12.85 -1.76
C PRO A 54 3.71 12.84 -0.60
N LYS A 55 4.96 13.30 -0.79
CA LYS A 55 5.97 13.42 0.28
C LYS A 55 5.94 14.75 1.02
N LYS A 56 5.33 15.78 0.47
CA LYS A 56 5.48 17.14 0.98
C LYS A 56 4.43 17.38 2.07
N HIS A 57 4.90 17.36 3.32
CA HIS A 57 4.18 17.85 4.48
C HIS A 57 4.12 19.38 4.47
#